data_AF-A0A5N9IC38-F1
#
_entry.id   AF-A0A5N9IC38-F1
#
_cell.length_a   1.000
_cell.length_b   1.000
_cell.length_c   1.000
_cell.angle_alpha   90.00
_cell.angle_beta   90.00
_cell.angle_gamma   90.00
#
_symmetry.space_group_name_H-M   'P 1'
#
loop_
_entity.id
_entity.type
_entity.pdbx_description
1 polymer ?
#
loop_
_entity_poly.entity_id
_entity_poly.type
_entity_poly.pdbx_seq_one_letter_code
_entity_poly.pdbx_strand_id
1 'polypeptide(L)'
;MKNKTDECDEWIRKIKAVITDKGKDSDTRFHELIYNAPDTNPQIVVDTIFSTFLHPFDSSVMQACITVLSGYPLEIYTASYVKILPLLLETEKTWAIDLFDYPGKELSPADVKKIETKILERHDGQQILHDLKSEIIYQQLDQDEPWSFLTA
;
A
#
# COMPACT_ATOMS: atom_id res chain seq x y z
N MET A 1 0.97 30.45 -14.96
CA MET A 1 0.89 28.98 -15.06
C MET A 1 1.85 28.41 -14.02
N LYS A 2 1.36 27.81 -12.93
CA LYS A 2 2.24 27.00 -12.08
C LYS A 2 2.75 25.83 -12.92
N ASN A 3 4.03 25.50 -12.80
CA ASN A 3 4.58 24.37 -13.54
C ASN A 3 4.02 23.08 -12.94
N LYS A 4 3.65 22.11 -13.77
CA LYS A 4 3.06 20.82 -13.33
C LYS A 4 3.94 20.04 -12.36
N THR A 5 5.26 20.28 -12.41
CA THR A 5 6.24 19.75 -11.46
C THR A 5 6.13 20.41 -10.08
N ASP A 6 5.90 21.72 -10.02
CA ASP A 6 5.79 22.48 -8.76
C ASP A 6 4.56 22.03 -7.97
N GLU A 7 3.48 21.65 -8.66
CA GLU A 7 2.25 21.13 -8.05
C GLU A 7 2.47 19.77 -7.38
N CYS A 8 3.21 18.87 -8.04
CA CYS A 8 3.57 17.56 -7.49
C CYS A 8 4.44 17.70 -6.23
N ASP A 9 5.48 18.54 -6.30
CA ASP A 9 6.37 18.79 -5.16
C ASP A 9 5.63 19.47 -3.99
N GLU A 10 4.70 20.37 -4.28
CA GLU A 10 3.84 21.00 -3.27
C GLU A 10 2.92 19.99 -2.60
N TRP A 11 2.31 19.09 -3.37
CA TRP A 11 1.45 18.03 -2.86
C TRP A 11 2.22 17.04 -1.97
N ILE A 12 3.39 16.55 -2.41
CA ILE A 12 4.24 15.64 -1.62
C ILE A 12 4.62 16.27 -0.28
N ARG A 13 5.00 17.56 -0.29
CA ARG A 13 5.35 18.28 0.93
C ARG A 13 4.18 18.36 1.91
N LYS A 14 2.97 18.61 1.41
CA LYS A 14 1.75 18.66 2.23
C LYS A 14 1.40 17.29 2.82
N ILE A 15 1.44 16.23 2.01
CA ILE A 15 1.21 14.85 2.49
C ILE A 15 2.20 14.49 3.60
N LYS A 16 3.50 14.68 3.37
CA LYS A 16 4.53 14.38 4.37
C LYS A 16 4.35 15.18 5.66
N ALA A 17 3.98 16.46 5.56
CA ALA A 17 3.72 17.28 6.74
C ALA A 17 2.55 16.74 7.58
N VAL A 18 1.48 16.26 6.94
CA VAL A 18 0.31 15.71 7.64
C VAL A 18 0.60 14.33 8.25
N ILE A 19 1.44 13.51 7.62
CA ILE A 19 1.87 12.21 8.18
C ILE A 19 2.74 12.42 9.43
N THR A 20 3.66 13.39 9.39
CA THR A 20 4.59 13.66 10.50
C THR A 20 3.90 14.32 11.70
N ASP A 21 2.93 15.20 11.45
CA ASP A 21 2.21 15.94 12.51
C ASP A 21 0.70 15.71 12.39
N LYS A 22 0.23 14.62 13.01
CA LYS A 22 -1.20 14.22 13.09
C LYS A 22 -1.94 15.07 14.14
N GLY A 23 -1.91 16.38 13.94
CA GLY A 23 -2.64 17.34 14.77
C GLY A 23 -4.15 17.25 14.56
N LYS A 24 -4.88 18.16 15.22
CA LYS A 24 -6.33 18.29 15.02
C LYS A 24 -6.64 18.49 13.53
N ASP A 25 -7.64 17.75 13.03
CA ASP A 25 -8.09 17.76 11.62
C ASP A 25 -7.10 17.16 10.60
N SER A 26 -6.07 16.43 11.05
CA SER A 26 -5.12 15.73 10.16
C SER A 26 -5.82 14.84 9.14
N ASP A 27 -6.82 14.10 9.58
CA ASP A 27 -7.53 13.09 8.79
C ASP A 27 -8.30 13.73 7.65
N THR A 28 -8.99 14.84 7.94
CA THR A 28 -9.73 15.60 6.92
C THR A 28 -8.77 16.20 5.90
N ARG A 29 -7.70 16.85 6.36
CA ARG A 29 -6.68 17.43 5.48
C ARG A 29 -5.98 16.38 4.63
N PHE A 30 -5.67 15.23 5.20
CA PHE A 30 -5.06 14.12 4.48
C PHE A 30 -6.01 13.57 3.42
N HIS A 31 -7.27 13.35 3.77
CA HIS A 31 -8.31 12.88 2.86
C HIS A 31 -8.48 13.82 1.66
N GLU A 32 -8.57 15.13 1.89
CA GLU A 32 -8.61 16.14 0.83
C GLU A 32 -7.36 16.09 -0.06
N LEU A 33 -6.17 15.94 0.52
CA LEU A 33 -4.95 15.82 -0.28
C LEU A 33 -4.94 14.57 -1.16
N ILE A 34 -5.41 13.43 -0.65
CA ILE A 34 -5.46 12.17 -1.42
C ILE A 34 -6.38 12.30 -2.63
N TYR A 35 -7.57 12.90 -2.51
CA TYR A 35 -8.46 13.10 -3.66
C TYR A 35 -7.95 14.15 -4.65
N ASN A 36 -7.09 15.07 -4.20
CA ASN A 36 -6.44 16.05 -5.05
C ASN A 36 -5.01 15.63 -5.42
N ALA A 37 -4.74 14.32 -5.44
CA ALA A 37 -3.46 13.79 -5.92
C ALA A 37 -3.21 14.26 -7.36
N PRO A 38 -2.00 14.75 -7.68
CA PRO A 38 -1.70 15.26 -9.00
C PRO A 38 -1.61 14.11 -10.01
N ASP A 39 -2.07 14.34 -11.23
CA ASP A 39 -1.92 13.38 -12.34
C ASP A 39 -0.50 13.34 -12.92
N THR A 40 0.39 14.21 -12.43
CA THR A 40 1.77 14.33 -12.89
C THR A 40 2.67 13.39 -12.09
N ASN A 41 3.64 12.77 -12.78
CA ASN A 41 4.59 11.82 -12.18
C ASN A 41 3.89 10.69 -11.39
N PRO A 42 3.06 9.86 -12.04
CA PRO A 42 2.21 8.87 -11.37
C PRO A 42 2.99 7.93 -10.44
N GLN A 43 4.22 7.54 -10.81
CA GLN A 43 5.06 6.70 -9.95
C GLN A 43 5.39 7.36 -8.61
N ILE A 44 5.69 8.66 -8.59
CA ILE A 44 6.06 9.38 -7.36
C ILE A 44 4.82 9.55 -6.46
N VAL A 45 3.67 9.81 -7.07
CA VAL A 45 2.40 9.92 -6.36
C VAL A 45 2.06 8.59 -5.69
N VAL A 46 2.10 7.49 -6.44
CA VAL A 46 1.85 6.15 -5.91
C VAL A 46 2.87 5.79 -4.82
N ASP A 47 4.17 6.01 -5.03
CA ASP A 47 5.21 5.80 -4.00
C ASP A 47 4.89 6.58 -2.71
N THR A 48 4.42 7.82 -2.84
CA THR A 48 4.07 8.69 -1.71
C THR A 48 2.83 8.15 -0.97
N ILE A 49 1.79 7.72 -1.70
CA ILE A 49 0.60 7.12 -1.09
C ILE A 49 0.95 5.81 -0.39
N PHE A 50 1.77 4.94 -0.99
CA PHE A 50 2.20 3.70 -0.35
C PHE A 50 2.93 3.96 0.97
N SER A 51 3.77 4.99 1.05
CA SER A 51 4.50 5.31 2.29
C SER A 51 3.59 5.61 3.49
N THR A 52 2.33 5.98 3.27
CA THR A 52 1.39 6.30 4.35
C THR A 52 0.91 5.06 5.11
N PHE A 53 0.96 3.88 4.47
CA PHE A 53 0.60 2.60 5.07
C PHE A 53 1.61 2.11 6.11
N LEU A 54 2.80 2.72 6.19
CA LEU A 54 3.76 2.49 7.27
C LEU A 54 3.38 3.24 8.57
N HIS A 55 2.51 4.24 8.45
CA HIS A 55 2.02 5.04 9.57
C HIS A 55 0.52 5.36 9.37
N PRO A 56 -0.34 4.33 9.33
CA PRO A 56 -1.70 4.45 8.84
C PRO A 56 -2.52 5.47 9.65
N PHE A 57 -3.47 6.11 8.97
CA PHE A 57 -4.58 6.85 9.58
C PHE A 57 -5.71 5.87 9.91
N ASP A 58 -6.83 6.40 10.42
CA ASP A 58 -8.03 5.60 10.63
C ASP A 58 -8.48 4.90 9.33
N SER A 59 -9.11 3.72 9.46
CA SER A 59 -9.43 2.85 8.33
C SER A 59 -10.25 3.52 7.22
N SER A 60 -11.15 4.44 7.57
CA SER A 60 -11.93 5.21 6.60
C SER A 60 -11.07 6.15 5.75
N VAL A 61 -10.01 6.69 6.34
CA VAL A 61 -9.03 7.56 5.65
C VAL A 61 -8.14 6.72 4.76
N MET A 62 -7.68 5.56 5.24
CA MET A 62 -6.87 4.64 4.44
C MET A 62 -7.63 4.09 3.23
N GLN A 63 -8.97 3.97 3.31
CA GLN A 63 -9.78 3.62 2.14
C GLN A 63 -9.69 4.66 1.01
N ALA A 64 -9.53 5.95 1.31
CA ALA A 64 -9.31 6.92 0.24
C ALA A 64 -8.01 6.65 -0.52
N CYS A 65 -6.95 6.23 0.18
CA CYS A 65 -5.71 5.80 -0.45
C CYS A 65 -5.94 4.59 -1.35
N ILE A 66 -6.63 3.56 -0.87
CA ILE A 66 -6.95 2.34 -1.65
C ILE A 66 -7.75 2.70 -2.91
N THR A 67 -8.78 3.54 -2.77
CA THR A 67 -9.62 4.02 -3.88
C THR A 67 -8.82 4.80 -4.93
N VAL A 68 -7.87 5.63 -4.51
CA VAL A 68 -7.01 6.34 -5.46
C VAL A 68 -6.02 5.38 -6.13
N LEU A 69 -5.42 4.47 -5.35
CA LEU A 69 -4.47 3.48 -5.85
C LEU A 69 -5.10 2.52 -6.87
N SER A 70 -6.39 2.20 -6.74
CA SER A 70 -7.12 1.33 -7.68
C SER A 70 -7.23 1.92 -9.09
N GLY A 71 -7.02 3.24 -9.24
CA GLY A 71 -7.01 3.93 -10.53
C GLY A 71 -5.70 3.83 -11.29
N TYR A 72 -4.60 3.38 -10.67
CA TYR A 72 -3.29 3.30 -11.32
C TYR A 72 -3.04 1.92 -11.94
N PRO A 73 -2.33 1.83 -13.09
CA PRO A 73 -1.95 0.55 -13.68
C PRO A 73 -1.21 -0.36 -12.70
N LEU A 74 -1.49 -1.67 -12.77
CA LEU A 74 -0.90 -2.70 -11.91
C LEU A 74 0.64 -2.62 -11.90
N GLU A 75 1.27 -2.25 -13.02
CA GLU A 75 2.72 -2.14 -13.13
C GLU A 75 3.31 -1.07 -12.20
N ILE A 76 2.66 0.10 -12.12
CA ILE A 76 3.04 1.25 -11.27
C ILE A 76 2.76 0.91 -9.80
N TYR A 77 1.57 0.36 -9.54
CA TYR A 77 1.17 -0.11 -8.21
C TYR A 77 2.19 -1.11 -7.67
N THR A 78 2.48 -2.16 -8.43
CA THR A 78 3.41 -3.24 -8.03
C THR A 78 4.82 -2.70 -7.80
N ALA A 79 5.30 -1.79 -8.65
CA ALA A 79 6.63 -1.20 -8.48
C ALA A 79 6.76 -0.44 -7.15
N SER A 80 5.67 0.16 -6.66
CA SER A 80 5.63 0.91 -5.39
C SER A 80 5.46 -0.03 -4.20
N TYR A 81 4.53 -0.99 -4.31
CA TYR A 81 4.30 -2.04 -3.32
C TYR A 81 5.61 -2.79 -2.99
N VAL A 82 6.34 -3.27 -4.00
CA VAL A 82 7.58 -4.04 -3.82
C VAL A 82 8.70 -3.21 -3.15
N LYS A 83 8.68 -1.87 -3.28
CA LYS A 83 9.65 -1.02 -2.57
C LYS A 83 9.40 -1.03 -1.07
N ILE A 84 8.14 -0.94 -0.65
CA ILE A 84 7.78 -0.76 0.77
C ILE A 84 7.44 -2.07 1.49
N LEU A 85 7.16 -3.15 0.76
CA LEU A 85 6.78 -4.46 1.29
C LEU A 85 7.67 -4.95 2.45
N PRO A 86 9.01 -4.85 2.42
CA PRO A 86 9.84 -5.30 3.54
C PRO A 86 9.49 -4.57 4.85
N LEU A 87 9.29 -3.25 4.78
CA LEU A 87 8.94 -2.44 5.93
C LEU A 87 7.51 -2.74 6.41
N LEU A 88 6.57 -3.02 5.50
CA LEU A 88 5.22 -3.45 5.89
C LEU A 88 5.25 -4.79 6.62
N LEU A 89 6.02 -5.77 6.14
CA LEU A 89 6.14 -7.07 6.82
C LEU A 89 6.76 -6.96 8.23
N GLU A 90 7.61 -5.94 8.45
CA GLU A 90 8.20 -5.67 9.76
C GLU A 90 7.25 -4.91 10.71
N THR A 91 6.44 -3.98 10.19
CA THR A 91 5.74 -2.99 11.03
C THR A 91 4.21 -3.08 10.95
N GLU A 92 3.65 -3.46 9.80
CA GLU A 92 2.23 -3.31 9.46
C GLU A 92 1.79 -4.50 8.57
N LYS A 93 1.90 -5.73 9.11
CA LYS A 93 1.70 -6.99 8.37
C LYS A 93 0.33 -7.12 7.71
N THR A 94 -0.71 -6.59 8.34
CA THR A 94 -2.06 -6.56 7.75
C THR A 94 -2.06 -5.78 6.44
N TRP A 95 -1.43 -4.60 6.41
CA TRP A 95 -1.31 -3.82 5.19
C TRP A 95 -0.39 -4.47 4.15
N ALA A 96 0.62 -5.24 4.57
CA ALA A 96 1.43 -6.03 3.63
C ALA A 96 0.54 -6.99 2.81
N ILE A 97 -0.46 -7.60 3.45
CA ILE A 97 -1.36 -8.57 2.83
C ILE A 97 -2.48 -7.88 2.06
N ASP A 98 -3.16 -6.92 2.68
CA ASP A 98 -4.28 -6.21 2.05
C ASP A 98 -3.84 -5.51 0.76
N LEU A 99 -2.62 -4.94 0.73
CA LEU A 99 -2.10 -4.29 -0.47
C LEU A 99 -1.59 -5.27 -1.53
N PHE A 100 -1.34 -6.54 -1.18
CA PHE A 100 -1.03 -7.57 -2.17
C PHE A 100 -2.25 -7.86 -3.06
N ASP A 101 -3.45 -7.82 -2.49
CA ASP A 101 -4.72 -7.97 -3.21
C ASP A 101 -5.11 -6.67 -3.94
N TYR A 102 -4.36 -6.37 -5.00
CA TYR A 102 -4.47 -5.15 -5.79
C TYR A 102 -5.92 -4.66 -5.98
N PRO A 103 -6.27 -3.43 -5.52
CA PRO A 103 -7.67 -3.00 -5.44
C PRO A 103 -8.30 -2.62 -6.78
N GLY A 104 -7.52 -2.51 -7.86
CA GLY A 104 -8.03 -2.08 -9.16
C GLY A 104 -8.63 -3.19 -10.02
N LYS A 105 -8.32 -4.47 -9.73
CA LYS A 105 -8.90 -5.63 -10.40
C LYS A 105 -8.58 -6.91 -9.64
N GLU A 106 -9.40 -7.94 -9.85
CA GLU A 106 -9.07 -9.31 -9.44
C GLU A 106 -7.79 -9.79 -10.14
N LEU A 107 -6.83 -10.28 -9.35
CA LEU A 107 -5.55 -10.75 -9.84
C LEU A 107 -5.67 -12.14 -10.46
N SER A 108 -5.25 -12.28 -11.72
CA SER A 108 -5.08 -13.59 -12.33
C SER A 108 -3.82 -14.29 -11.80
N PRO A 109 -3.69 -15.63 -11.91
CA PRO A 109 -2.46 -16.33 -11.55
C PRO A 109 -1.21 -15.79 -12.28
N ALA A 110 -1.39 -15.28 -13.51
CA ALA A 110 -0.31 -14.66 -14.26
C ALA A 110 0.11 -13.30 -13.69
N ASP A 111 -0.83 -12.51 -13.18
CA ASP A 111 -0.55 -11.24 -12.50
C ASP A 111 0.18 -11.49 -11.18
N VAL A 112 -0.30 -12.45 -10.38
CA VAL A 112 0.37 -12.88 -9.13
C VAL A 112 1.82 -13.26 -9.41
N LYS A 113 2.07 -14.11 -10.42
CA LYS A 113 3.43 -14.51 -10.80
C LYS A 113 4.31 -13.33 -11.22
N LYS A 114 3.77 -12.30 -11.87
CA LYS A 114 4.52 -11.08 -12.21
C LYS A 114 4.91 -10.30 -10.96
N ILE A 115 4.00 -10.19 -9.98
CA ILE A 115 4.29 -9.53 -8.70
C ILE A 115 5.39 -10.29 -7.96
N GLU A 116 5.26 -11.62 -7.83
CA GLU A 116 6.29 -12.46 -7.21
C GLU A 116 7.64 -12.32 -7.91
N THR A 117 7.64 -12.28 -9.24
CA THR A 117 8.87 -12.08 -10.03
C THR A 117 9.53 -10.75 -9.68
N LYS A 118 8.76 -9.66 -9.59
CA LYS A 118 9.27 -8.34 -9.17
C LYS A 118 9.80 -8.34 -7.73
N ILE A 119 9.18 -9.09 -6.82
CA ILE A 119 9.72 -9.26 -5.46
C ILE A 119 11.08 -9.96 -5.52
N LEU A 120 11.19 -11.04 -6.30
CA LEU A 120 12.40 -11.84 -6.45
C LEU A 120 13.56 -11.12 -7.16
N GLU A 121 13.28 -10.05 -7.91
CA GLU A 121 14.32 -9.18 -8.49
C GLU A 121 15.11 -8.41 -7.42
N ARG A 122 14.61 -8.33 -6.19
CA ARG A 122 15.33 -7.72 -5.06
C ARG A 122 16.40 -8.67 -4.49
N HIS A 123 17.46 -8.10 -3.90
CA HIS A 123 18.53 -8.86 -3.24
C HIS A 123 18.04 -9.77 -2.09
N ASP A 124 17.01 -9.33 -1.38
CA ASP A 124 16.32 -9.99 -0.27
C ASP A 124 15.00 -10.66 -0.69
N GLY A 125 14.72 -10.73 -2.00
CA GLY A 125 13.42 -11.08 -2.55
C GLY A 125 12.90 -12.47 -2.18
N GLN A 126 13.80 -13.45 -2.04
CA GLN A 126 13.42 -14.81 -1.63
C GLN A 126 12.85 -14.84 -0.20
N GLN A 127 13.52 -14.14 0.73
CA GLN A 127 13.08 -14.05 2.12
C GLN A 127 11.76 -13.27 2.22
N ILE A 128 11.67 -12.11 1.55
CA ILE A 128 10.45 -11.31 1.53
C ILE A 128 9.25 -12.10 1.02
N LEU A 129 9.43 -12.84 -0.08
CA LEU A 129 8.33 -13.62 -0.65
C LEU A 129 7.92 -14.76 0.27
N HIS A 130 8.88 -15.41 0.93
CA HIS A 130 8.61 -16.42 1.94
C HIS A 130 7.79 -15.85 3.10
N ASP A 131 8.19 -14.69 3.62
CA ASP A 131 7.55 -14.05 4.76
C ASP A 131 6.14 -13.58 4.42
N LEU A 132 5.96 -12.95 3.26
CA LEU A 132 4.63 -12.58 2.75
C LEU A 132 3.70 -13.80 2.67
N LYS A 133 4.16 -14.92 2.10
CA LYS A 133 3.35 -16.14 1.99
C LYS A 133 3.02 -16.73 3.36
N SER A 134 3.97 -16.70 4.27
CA SER A 134 3.79 -17.21 5.63
C SER A 134 2.72 -16.40 6.37
N GLU A 135 2.74 -15.07 6.24
CA GLU A 135 1.73 -14.20 6.84
C GLU A 135 0.35 -14.38 6.19
N ILE A 136 0.27 -14.56 4.86
CA ILE A 136 -1.01 -14.85 4.18
C ILE A 136 -1.62 -16.15 4.73
N ILE A 137 -0.83 -17.22 4.85
CA ILE A 137 -1.30 -18.49 5.41
C ILE A 137 -1.73 -18.31 6.86
N TYR A 138 -0.95 -17.58 7.66
CA TYR A 138 -1.27 -17.32 9.06
C TYR A 138 -2.62 -16.60 9.22
N GLN A 139 -2.87 -15.55 8.43
CA GLN A 139 -4.15 -14.85 8.45
C GLN A 139 -5.32 -15.72 7.99
N GLN A 140 -5.15 -16.53 6.95
CA GLN A 140 -6.17 -17.48 6.50
C GLN A 140 -6.53 -18.48 7.61
N LEU A 141 -5.52 -19.01 8.31
CA LEU A 141 -5.73 -19.91 9.45
C LEU A 141 -6.48 -19.23 10.60
N ASP A 142 -6.19 -17.97 10.91
CA ASP A 142 -6.86 -17.21 11.98
C ASP A 142 -8.35 -16.95 11.65
N GLN A 143 -8.68 -16.75 10.36
CA GLN A 143 -10.07 -16.56 9.92
C GLN A 143 -10.87 -17.87 9.88
N ASP A 144 -10.22 -19.02 9.70
CA ASP A 144 -10.86 -20.32 9.55
C ASP A 144 -11.18 -21.05 10.88
N GLU A 145 -11.06 -20.39 12.06
CA GLU A 145 -11.08 -21.01 13.40
C GLU A 145 -10.31 -22.36 13.41
N PRO A 146 -8.98 -22.32 13.51
CA PRO A 146 -8.13 -23.48 13.23
C PRO A 146 -8.23 -24.58 14.29
N TRP A 147 -9.04 -24.38 15.34
CA TRP A 147 -9.23 -25.30 16.47
C TRP A 147 -10.70 -25.52 16.87
N SER A 148 -11.67 -25.12 16.04
CA SER A 148 -13.10 -25.38 16.29
C SER A 148 -13.43 -26.87 16.48
N PHE A 149 -12.57 -27.77 15.99
CA PHE A 149 -12.67 -29.21 16.19
C PHE A 149 -12.11 -29.72 17.53
N LEU A 150 -11.41 -28.90 18.32
CA LEU A 150 -10.90 -29.28 19.65
C LEU A 150 -11.89 -28.97 20.78
N THR A 151 -12.97 -28.27 20.49
CA THR A 151 -14.02 -27.89 21.46
C THR A 151 -15.35 -28.61 21.25
N ALA A 152 -15.40 -29.61 20.35
CA ALA A 152 -16.57 -30.44 20.07
C ALA A 152 -16.55 -31.79 20.80
#